data_AF-A0A533UMQ2-F1
#
_entry.id   AF-A0A533UMQ2-F1
#
_cell.length_a   1.000
_cell.length_b   1.000
_cell.length_c   1.000
_cell.angle_alpha   90.00
_cell.angle_beta   90.00
_cell.angle_gamma   90.00
#
_symmetry.space_group_name_H-M   'P 1'
#
loop_
_entity.id
_entity.type
_entity.pdbx_description
1 polymer ?
#
loop_
_entity_poly.entity_id
_entity_poly.type
_entity_poly.pdbx_seq_one_letter_code
_entity_poly.pdbx_strand_id
1 'polypeptide(L)'
;MGLFGKTKQKDEAVEQIKILLDRFEFTDLLNLCSEVIGRELASTDKKERLERIEVLDFIWENYHKGSVNFSQVKDFAIKRGIVTQAFFD
;
A
#
# COMPACT_ATOMS: atom_id res chain seq x y z
N MET A 1 -12.49 -0.35 32.25
CA MET A 1 -12.95 -0.86 30.94
C MET A 1 -12.56 0.17 29.88
N GLY A 2 -11.94 -0.24 28.77
CA GLY A 2 -11.73 0.67 27.63
C GLY A 2 -10.36 0.60 26.94
N LEU A 3 -9.90 -0.60 26.54
CA LEU A 3 -8.77 -0.75 25.60
C LEU A 3 -9.19 -1.35 24.24
N PHE A 4 -10.50 -1.59 24.04
CA PHE A 4 -11.06 -2.25 22.84
C PHE A 4 -11.40 -1.30 21.68
N GLY A 5 -10.90 -0.06 21.69
CA GLY A 5 -11.14 0.90 20.60
C GLY A 5 -10.06 0.88 19.51
N LYS A 6 -8.82 0.55 19.86
CA LYS A 6 -7.67 0.71 18.95
C LYS A 6 -7.46 -0.45 17.98
N THR A 7 -7.92 -1.66 18.32
CA THR A 7 -7.78 -2.85 17.46
C THR A 7 -8.68 -2.76 16.24
N LYS A 8 -9.98 -2.48 16.43
CA LYS A 8 -10.96 -2.38 15.32
C LYS A 8 -10.53 -1.41 14.22
N GLN A 9 -10.02 -0.23 14.58
CA GLN A 9 -9.63 0.79 13.61
C GLN A 9 -8.38 0.40 12.81
N LYS A 10 -7.48 -0.41 13.40
CA LYS A 10 -6.30 -0.93 12.72
C LYS A 10 -6.67 -2.05 11.75
N ASP A 11 -7.61 -2.91 12.13
CA ASP A 11 -8.09 -4.00 11.27
C ASP A 11 -8.84 -3.45 10.04
N GLU A 12 -9.69 -2.43 10.22
CA GLU A 12 -10.42 -1.79 9.12
C GLU A 12 -9.48 -1.10 8.11
N ALA A 13 -8.43 -0.41 8.61
CA ALA A 13 -7.42 0.20 7.74
C ALA A 13 -6.63 -0.85 6.94
N VAL A 14 -6.32 -2.00 7.55
CA VAL A 14 -5.64 -3.12 6.87
C VAL A 14 -6.52 -3.69 5.75
N GLU A 15 -7.82 -3.87 5.99
CA GLU A 15 -8.75 -4.33 4.97
C GLU A 15 -8.88 -3.34 3.81
N GLN A 16 -8.99 -2.04 4.11
CA GLN A 16 -9.05 -1.02 3.07
C GLN A 16 -7.76 -0.97 2.23
N ILE A 17 -6.58 -1.10 2.85
CA ILE A 17 -5.31 -1.19 2.12
C ILE A 17 -5.29 -2.42 1.21
N LYS A 18 -5.74 -3.59 1.69
CA LYS A 18 -5.82 -4.79 0.84
C LYS A 18 -6.67 -4.53 -0.41
N ILE A 19 -7.84 -3.93 -0.24
CA ILE A 19 -8.74 -3.63 -1.36
C ILE A 19 -8.11 -2.61 -2.33
N LEU A 20 -7.40 -1.60 -1.82
CA LEU A 20 -6.68 -0.65 -2.66
C LEU A 20 -5.58 -1.35 -3.46
N LEU A 21 -4.71 -2.10 -2.78
CA LEU A 21 -3.60 -2.79 -3.42
C LEU A 21 -4.05 -3.85 -4.43
N ASP A 22 -5.23 -4.47 -4.24
CA ASP A 22 -5.84 -5.35 -5.23
C ASP A 22 -6.18 -4.59 -6.53
N ARG A 23 -6.70 -3.37 -6.41
CA ARG A 23 -7.05 -2.50 -7.55
C ARG A 23 -5.86 -1.90 -8.28
N PHE A 24 -4.69 -1.83 -7.65
CA PHE A 24 -3.52 -1.19 -8.23
C PHE A 24 -2.98 -2.02 -9.39
N GLU A 25 -2.62 -1.39 -10.51
CA GLU A 25 -1.86 -2.07 -11.53
C GLU A 25 -0.43 -2.34 -11.02
N PHE A 26 0.29 -3.26 -11.66
CA PHE A 26 1.66 -3.57 -11.26
C PHE A 26 2.56 -2.33 -11.26
N THR A 27 2.38 -1.45 -12.25
CA THR A 27 3.07 -0.16 -12.34
C THR A 27 2.73 0.76 -11.16
N ASP A 28 1.48 0.79 -10.69
CA ASP A 28 1.08 1.59 -9.54
C ASP A 28 1.71 1.10 -8.25
N LEU A 29 1.84 -0.23 -8.08
CA LEU A 29 2.52 -0.82 -6.94
C LEU A 29 4.01 -0.44 -6.90
N LEU A 30 4.69 -0.46 -8.04
CA LEU A 30 6.08 0.00 -8.15
C LEU A 30 6.22 1.50 -7.87
N ASN A 31 5.31 2.31 -8.42
CA ASN A 31 5.27 3.75 -8.18
C ASN A 31 5.02 4.05 -6.70
N LEU A 32 4.15 3.30 -6.02
CA LEU A 32 3.92 3.43 -4.58
C LEU A 32 5.23 3.18 -3.81
N CYS A 33 5.99 2.15 -4.19
CA CYS A 33 7.28 1.86 -3.55
C CYS A 33 8.28 3.00 -3.75
N SER A 34 8.40 3.52 -4.97
CA SER A 34 9.34 4.60 -5.25
C SER A 34 8.92 5.94 -4.64
N GLU A 35 7.65 6.34 -4.75
CA GLU A 35 7.17 7.68 -4.38
C GLU A 35 6.76 7.80 -2.92
N VAL A 36 6.21 6.73 -2.33
CA VAL A 36 5.69 6.78 -0.95
C VAL A 36 6.65 6.14 0.02
N ILE A 37 7.19 4.96 -0.31
CA ILE A 37 8.17 4.27 0.56
C ILE A 37 9.57 4.87 0.38
N GLY A 38 9.84 5.53 -0.75
CA GLY A 38 11.16 6.09 -1.06
C GLY A 38 12.21 5.02 -1.36
N ARG A 39 11.77 3.81 -1.71
CA ARG A 39 12.64 2.69 -2.09
C ARG A 39 12.16 2.14 -3.42
N GLU A 40 13.01 2.23 -4.41
CA GLU A 40 12.76 1.58 -5.69
C GLU A 40 13.00 0.07 -5.54
N LEU A 41 11.95 -0.72 -5.73
CA LEU A 41 12.10 -2.14 -6.04
C LEU A 41 12.59 -2.23 -7.49
N ALA A 42 13.88 -1.97 -7.69
CA ALA A 42 14.53 -2.29 -8.95
C ALA A 42 14.87 -3.79 -8.89
N SER A 43 14.53 -4.53 -9.95
CA SER A 43 15.05 -5.88 -10.16
C SER A 43 16.57 -5.83 -10.04
N THR A 44 17.12 -6.31 -8.92
CA THR A 44 18.56 -6.28 -8.64
C THR A 44 19.34 -7.04 -9.71
N ASP A 45 18.67 -7.94 -10.42
CA ASP A 45 19.14 -8.62 -11.61
C ASP A 45 18.21 -8.31 -12.80
N LYS A 46 18.79 -7.76 -13.88
CA LYS A 46 18.12 -7.36 -15.14
C LYS A 46 17.33 -8.47 -15.86
N LYS A 47 17.15 -9.64 -15.26
CA LYS A 47 16.47 -10.81 -15.81
C LYS A 47 15.32 -11.34 -14.95
N GLU A 48 15.19 -10.92 -13.69
CA GLU A 48 14.07 -11.33 -12.85
C GLU A 48 12.96 -10.29 -12.90
N ARG A 49 11.83 -10.70 -13.49
CA ARG A 49 10.59 -9.94 -13.41
C ARG A 49 10.12 -10.03 -11.97
N LEU A 50 10.09 -8.90 -11.28
CA LEU A 50 9.46 -8.82 -9.96
C LEU A 50 8.02 -9.33 -10.06
N GLU A 51 7.66 -10.26 -9.19
CA GLU A 51 6.30 -10.74 -9.10
C GLU A 51 5.46 -9.77 -8.28
N ARG A 52 4.17 -9.67 -8.62
CA ARG A 52 3.22 -8.83 -7.88
C ARG A 52 3.23 -9.16 -6.38
N ILE A 53 3.39 -10.43 -6.04
CA ILE A 53 3.43 -10.91 -4.66
C ILE A 53 4.62 -10.31 -3.91
N GLU A 54 5.81 -10.27 -4.52
CA GLU A 54 7.01 -9.69 -3.89
C GLU A 54 6.85 -8.19 -3.65
N VAL A 55 6.26 -7.47 -4.59
CA VAL A 55 5.99 -6.04 -4.44
C VAL A 55 4.96 -5.79 -3.33
N LEU A 56 3.90 -6.61 -3.26
CA LEU A 56 2.91 -6.52 -2.20
C LEU A 56 3.51 -6.83 -0.83
N ASP A 57 4.31 -7.89 -0.71
CA ASP A 57 4.99 -8.26 0.53
C ASP A 57 5.90 -7.12 1.01
N PHE A 58 6.64 -6.49 0.10
CA PHE A 58 7.45 -5.33 0.42
C PHE A 58 6.62 -4.14 0.94
N ILE A 59 5.48 -3.84 0.30
CA ILE A 59 4.57 -2.78 0.76
C ILE A 59 4.04 -3.11 2.16
N TRP A 60 3.62 -4.36 2.39
CA TRP A 60 3.13 -4.83 3.70
C TRP A 60 4.19 -4.76 4.78
N GLU A 61 5.43 -5.17 4.47
CA GLU A 61 6.55 -5.05 5.40
C GLU A 61 6.80 -3.59 5.80
N ASN A 62 6.81 -2.67 4.84
CA ASN A 62 7.00 -1.24 5.13
C ASN A 62 5.81 -0.65 5.89
N TYR A 63 4.59 -1.15 5.65
CA TYR A 63 3.40 -0.76 6.42
C TYR A 63 3.49 -1.24 7.87
N HIS A 64 3.88 -2.49 8.09
CA HIS A 64 4.08 -3.05 9.43
C HIS A 64 5.23 -2.38 10.20
N LYS A 65 6.29 -1.96 9.49
CA LYS A 65 7.41 -1.18 10.04
C LYS A 65 7.04 0.28 10.34
N GLY A 66 5.89 0.75 9.85
CA GLY A 66 5.43 2.13 10.01
C GLY A 66 6.10 3.12 9.05
N SER A 67 6.82 2.63 8.05
CA SER A 67 7.46 3.44 6.99
C SER A 67 6.44 3.98 5.98
N VAL A 68 5.32 3.26 5.80
CA VAL A 68 4.14 3.75 5.07
C VAL A 68 2.90 3.61 5.95
N ASN A 69 2.01 4.59 5.89
CA ASN A 69 0.74 4.56 6.60
C ASN A 69 -0.46 4.60 5.64
N PHE A 70 -1.66 4.32 6.17
CA PHE A 70 -2.87 4.25 5.36
C PHE A 70 -3.17 5.56 4.63
N SER A 71 -2.97 6.71 5.28
CA SER A 71 -3.21 8.02 4.67
C SER A 71 -2.36 8.20 3.42
N GLN A 72 -1.07 7.84 3.48
CA GLN A 72 -0.18 7.96 2.34
C GLN A 72 -0.59 7.06 1.17
N VAL A 73 -1.03 5.81 1.44
CA VAL A 73 -1.53 4.90 0.39
C VAL A 73 -2.83 5.44 -0.22
N LYS A 74 -3.73 5.96 0.61
CA LYS A 74 -4.98 6.59 0.18
C LYS A 74 -4.73 7.82 -0.70
N ASP A 75 -3.87 8.73 -0.23
CA ASP A 75 -3.53 9.95 -0.96
C ASP A 75 -2.88 9.62 -2.31
N PHE A 76 -2.00 8.61 -2.34
CA PHE A 76 -1.43 8.10 -3.59
C PHE A 76 -2.51 7.57 -4.54
N ALA A 77 -3.44 6.75 -4.03
CA ALA A 77 -4.51 6.16 -4.84
C ALA A 77 -5.43 7.22 -5.46
N ILE A 78 -5.76 8.27 -4.71
CA ILE A 78 -6.57 9.40 -5.19
C ILE A 78 -5.78 10.24 -6.19
N LYS A 79 -4.51 10.58 -5.87
CA LYS A 79 -3.65 11.41 -6.73
C LYS A 79 -3.40 10.76 -8.09
N ARG A 80 -3.27 9.43 -8.13
CA ARG A 80 -3.10 8.65 -9.35
C ARG A 80 -4.41 8.37 -10.09
N GLY A 81 -5.56 8.72 -9.52
CA GLY A 81 -6.88 8.49 -10.12
C GLY A 81 -7.31 7.02 -10.11
N ILE A 82 -6.69 6.18 -9.27
CA ILE A 82 -7.01 4.75 -9.16
C ILE A 82 -8.37 4.57 -8.47
N VAL A 83 -8.63 5.39 -7.44
CA VAL A 83 -9.93 5.45 -6.76
C VAL A 83 -10.33 6.90 -6.54
N THR A 84 -11.64 7.16 -6.50
CA THR A 84 -12.20 8.47 -6.16
C THR A 84 -12.30 8.64 -4.64
N GLN A 85 -12.41 9.88 -4.15
CA GLN A 85 -12.64 10.15 -2.72
C GLN A 85 -13.88 9.42 -2.17
N ALA A 86 -14.93 9.26 -2.99
CA ALA A 86 -16.15 8.52 -2.66
C ALA A 86 -15.94 7.01 -2.38
N PHE A 87 -14.76 6.46 -2.67
CA PHE A 87 -14.42 5.08 -2.29
C PHE A 87 -14.21 4.94 -0.76
N PHE A 88 -13.91 6.05 -0.08
CA PHE A 88 -13.62 6.10 1.35
C PHE A 88 -14.70 6.79 2.18
N ASP A 89 -15.82 7.14 1.55
CA ASP A 89 -16.97 7.81 2.18
C ASP A 89 -17.96 6.78 2.73
#